data_AF-A0A101XBC0-F1
#
_entry.id   AF-A0A101XBC0-F1
#
_cell.length_a   1.000
_cell.length_b   1.000
_cell.length_c   1.000
_cell.angle_alpha   90.00
_cell.angle_beta   90.00
_cell.angle_gamma   90.00
#
_symmetry.space_group_name_H-M   'P 1'
#
loop_
_entity.id
_entity.type
_entity.pdbx_description
1 polymer ?
#
loop_
_entity_poly.entity_id
_entity_poly.type
_entity_poly.pdbx_seq_one_letter_code
_entity_poly.pdbx_strand_id
1 'polypeptide(L)'
;MKGLTSIELAILLAIIIVIAVAVGWYMYTTFLASTSSSPKIQIVSAKYSPGTSNSSGTLTLTVVNPGPVNNVGISAIYLNGQSCTSISPTSVAISSTPQTITASCSVSAAVGTQLSGQLVTTAGTTFPFTAVVTSS
;
A
#
# COMPACT_ATOMS: atom_id res chain seq x y z
N MET A 1 33.30 57.48 3.71
CA MET A 1 32.30 56.61 3.04
C MET A 1 32.76 55.14 3.16
N LYS A 2 32.49 54.48 4.30
CA LYS A 2 32.84 53.05 4.55
C LYS A 2 31.62 52.21 4.99
N GLY A 3 30.43 52.82 5.05
CA GLY A 3 29.20 52.18 5.53
C GLY A 3 28.20 51.77 4.44
N LEU A 4 28.30 52.31 3.22
CA LEU A 4 27.34 52.03 2.14
C LEU A 4 27.56 50.64 1.51
N THR A 5 28.82 50.18 1.39
CA THR A 5 29.13 48.83 0.91
C THR A 5 28.78 47.73 1.92
N SER A 6 28.73 48.06 3.21
CA SER A 6 28.47 47.08 4.27
C SER A 6 26.99 46.75 4.43
N ILE A 7 26.09 47.69 4.12
CA ILE A 7 24.64 47.47 4.28
C ILE A 7 24.06 46.67 3.11
N GLU A 8 24.48 46.94 1.89
CA GLU A 8 24.10 46.16 0.70
C GLU A 8 24.56 44.70 0.83
N LEU A 9 25.81 44.49 1.28
CA LEU A 9 26.34 43.17 1.57
C LEU A 9 25.55 42.47 2.69
N ALA A 10 25.19 43.18 3.76
CA ALA A 10 24.43 42.61 4.87
C ALA A 10 23.03 42.16 4.45
N ILE A 11 22.33 42.95 3.63
CA ILE A 11 21.01 42.60 3.10
C ILE A 11 21.12 41.37 2.19
N LEU A 12 22.11 41.36 1.29
CA LEU A 12 22.30 40.25 0.36
C LEU A 12 22.65 38.95 1.11
N LEU A 13 23.52 39.02 2.12
CA LEU A 13 23.91 37.88 2.94
C LEU A 13 22.75 37.37 3.81
N ALA A 14 21.92 38.27 4.35
CA ALA A 14 20.71 37.89 5.07
C ALA A 14 19.73 37.11 4.19
N ILE A 15 19.51 37.55 2.94
CA ILE A 15 18.64 36.85 1.98
C ILE A 15 19.19 35.47 1.67
N ILE A 16 20.50 35.34 1.40
CA ILE A 16 21.14 34.05 1.13
C ILE A 16 20.95 33.09 2.30
N ILE A 17 21.16 33.53 3.54
CA ILE A 17 20.99 32.67 4.72
C ILE A 17 19.55 32.18 4.83
N VAL A 18 18.56 33.06 4.67
CA VAL A 18 17.14 32.69 4.74
C VAL A 18 16.80 31.65 3.67
N ILE A 19 17.24 31.86 2.43
CA ILE A 19 17.01 30.90 1.34
C ILE A 19 17.72 29.58 1.63
N ALA A 20 18.97 29.61 2.09
CA ALA A 20 19.75 28.41 2.37
C ALA A 20 19.09 27.56 3.46
N VAL A 21 18.59 28.17 4.54
CA VAL A 21 17.87 27.46 5.60
C VAL A 21 16.54 26.90 5.10
N ALA A 22 15.77 27.68 4.33
CA ALA A 22 14.50 27.22 3.77
C ALA A 22 14.68 26.02 2.83
N VAL A 23 15.66 26.09 1.91
CA VAL A 23 15.97 25.00 0.98
C VAL A 23 16.56 23.80 1.72
N GLY A 24 17.44 24.02 2.71
CA GLY A 24 17.99 22.95 3.53
C GLY A 24 16.91 22.17 4.29
N TRP A 25 15.94 22.89 4.88
CA TRP A 25 14.79 22.28 5.54
C TRP A 25 13.88 21.55 4.55
N TYR A 26 13.60 22.16 3.40
CA TYR A 26 12.83 21.52 2.33
C TYR A 26 13.48 20.19 1.91
N MET A 27 14.77 20.19 1.56
CA MET A 27 15.49 18.99 1.15
C MET A 27 15.52 17.92 2.25
N TYR A 28 15.69 18.33 3.52
CA TYR A 28 15.63 17.40 4.66
C TYR A 28 14.27 16.72 4.78
N THR A 29 13.18 17.50 4.73
CA THR A 29 11.81 16.96 4.82
C THR A 29 11.44 16.12 3.59
N THR A 30 11.85 16.52 2.39
CA THR A 30 11.70 15.72 1.17
C THR A 30 12.48 14.41 1.24
N PHE A 31 13.71 14.43 1.77
CA PHE A 31 14.49 13.21 1.96
C PHE A 31 13.78 12.24 2.92
N LEU A 32 13.33 12.71 4.08
CA LEU A 32 12.57 11.89 5.02
C LEU A 32 11.29 11.31 4.41
N ALA A 33 10.56 12.11 3.62
CA ALA A 33 9.39 11.66 2.88
C ALA A 33 9.74 10.65 1.77
N SER A 34 10.88 10.81 1.08
CA SER A 34 11.33 9.86 0.06
C SER A 34 11.79 8.52 0.66
N THR A 35 12.26 8.54 1.91
CA THR A 35 12.54 7.33 2.69
C THR A 35 11.29 6.77 3.38
N SER A 36 10.09 7.29 3.09
CA SER A 36 8.86 6.78 3.69
C SER A 36 8.75 5.28 3.46
N SER A 37 8.57 4.56 4.56
CA SER A 37 8.43 3.11 4.61
C SER A 37 7.51 2.58 3.51
N SER A 38 7.99 1.62 2.72
CA SER A 38 7.13 0.90 1.78
C SER A 38 6.24 -0.08 2.55
N PRO A 39 4.93 -0.19 2.24
CA PRO A 39 4.08 -1.18 2.88
C PRO A 39 4.63 -2.59 2.63
N LYS A 40 4.58 -3.44 3.65
CA LYS A 40 4.89 -4.86 3.52
C LYS A 40 3.66 -5.65 3.91
N ILE A 41 3.19 -6.51 3.03
CA ILE A 41 2.12 -7.46 3.29
C ILE A 41 2.63 -8.85 2.95
N GLN A 42 2.50 -9.76 3.90
CA GLN A 42 2.74 -11.17 3.70
C GLN A 42 1.39 -11.88 3.61
N ILE A 43 1.17 -12.61 2.52
CA ILE A 43 -0.05 -13.40 2.34
C ILE A 43 0.27 -14.82 2.80
N VAL A 44 -0.33 -15.21 3.93
CA VAL A 44 -0.09 -16.50 4.60
C VAL A 44 -0.88 -17.61 3.91
N SER A 45 -2.13 -17.33 3.55
CA SER A 45 -2.96 -18.26 2.79
C SER A 45 -4.02 -17.50 1.99
N ALA A 46 -4.46 -18.13 0.90
CA ALA A 46 -5.55 -17.64 0.07
C ALA A 46 -6.44 -18.82 -0.30
N LYS A 47 -7.74 -18.69 -0.03
CA LYS A 47 -8.75 -19.69 -0.36
C LYS A 47 -9.87 -19.02 -1.13
N TYR A 48 -10.31 -19.63 -2.21
CA TYR A 48 -11.44 -19.15 -2.99
C TYR A 48 -12.55 -20.18 -2.98
N SER A 49 -13.72 -19.80 -2.49
CA SER A 49 -14.95 -20.58 -2.60
C SER A 49 -15.74 -20.04 -3.79
N PRO A 50 -15.85 -20.79 -4.91
CA PRO A 50 -16.61 -20.34 -6.06
C PRO A 50 -18.09 -20.23 -5.70
N GLY A 51 -18.73 -19.17 -6.18
CA GLY A 51 -20.17 -18.98 -6.01
C GLY A 51 -20.95 -19.86 -6.99
N THR A 52 -22.25 -20.02 -6.72
CA THR A 52 -23.17 -20.68 -7.66
C THR A 52 -23.45 -19.77 -8.86
N SER A 53 -24.14 -20.28 -9.89
CA SER A 53 -24.41 -19.55 -11.14
C SER A 53 -25.03 -18.15 -11.00
N ASN A 54 -25.58 -17.81 -9.83
CA ASN A 54 -26.22 -16.53 -9.53
C ASN A 54 -25.56 -15.74 -8.38
N SER A 55 -24.45 -16.22 -7.81
CA SER A 55 -23.77 -15.60 -6.67
C SER A 55 -22.28 -15.45 -6.93
N SER A 56 -21.70 -14.31 -6.52
CA SER A 56 -20.24 -14.14 -6.50
C SER A 56 -19.60 -15.12 -5.51
N GLY A 57 -18.44 -15.68 -5.86
CA GLY A 57 -17.63 -16.47 -4.95
C GLY A 57 -16.96 -15.61 -3.88
N THR A 58 -16.54 -16.25 -2.79
CA THR A 58 -15.87 -15.60 -1.66
C THR A 58 -14.40 -15.96 -1.67
N LEU A 59 -13.54 -14.96 -1.82
CA LEU A 59 -12.10 -15.05 -1.62
C LEU A 59 -11.78 -14.68 -0.16
N THR A 60 -11.06 -15.56 0.52
CA THR A 60 -10.57 -15.38 1.89
C THR A 60 -9.05 -15.38 1.87
N LEU A 61 -8.45 -14.23 2.15
CA LEU A 61 -7.02 -14.03 2.29
C LEU A 61 -6.66 -13.93 3.77
N THR A 62 -5.63 -14.64 4.19
CA THR A 62 -5.03 -14.48 5.51
C THR A 62 -3.71 -13.75 5.31
N VAL A 63 -3.56 -12.56 5.91
CA VAL A 63 -2.41 -11.68 5.68
C VAL A 63 -1.78 -11.23 6.99
N VAL A 64 -0.51 -10.86 6.95
CA VAL A 64 0.25 -10.27 8.05
C VAL A 64 0.93 -9.02 7.55
N ASN A 65 0.86 -7.92 8.31
CA ASN A 65 1.60 -6.69 8.05
C ASN A 65 2.73 -6.58 9.07
N PRO A 66 3.97 -6.99 8.74
CA PRO A 66 5.11 -6.88 9.63
C PRO A 66 5.63 -5.44 9.81
N GLY A 67 5.03 -4.45 9.14
CA GLY A 67 5.52 -3.07 9.12
C GLY A 67 6.54 -2.80 8.00
N PRO A 68 6.96 -1.54 7.83
CA PRO A 68 6.89 -0.46 8.83
C PRO A 68 5.68 0.47 8.68
N VAL A 69 4.83 0.27 7.68
CA VAL A 69 3.64 1.12 7.44
C VAL A 69 2.45 0.62 8.24
N ASN A 70 1.89 1.48 9.09
CA ASN A 70 0.64 1.18 9.76
C ASN A 70 -0.56 1.44 8.85
N ASN A 71 -1.62 0.66 9.03
CA ASN A 71 -2.87 0.75 8.28
C ASN A 71 -2.68 0.80 6.75
N VAL A 72 -2.06 -0.26 6.20
CA VAL A 72 -1.90 -0.39 4.75
C VAL A 72 -3.29 -0.52 4.10
N GLY A 73 -3.69 0.48 3.32
CA GLY A 73 -4.96 0.49 2.61
C GLY A 73 -4.95 -0.48 1.42
N ILE A 74 -6.06 -1.18 1.21
CA ILE A 74 -6.30 -2.07 0.08
C ILE A 74 -7.15 -1.32 -0.94
N SER A 75 -6.61 -1.14 -2.13
CA SER A 75 -7.28 -0.46 -3.24
C SER A 75 -8.10 -1.44 -4.08
N ALA A 76 -7.49 -2.56 -4.45
CA ALA A 76 -8.13 -3.56 -5.29
C ALA A 76 -7.57 -4.96 -5.00
N ILE A 77 -8.38 -5.98 -5.28
CA ILE A 77 -7.93 -7.37 -5.32
C ILE A 77 -8.35 -7.94 -6.67
N TYR A 78 -7.41 -8.57 -7.36
CA TYR A 78 -7.64 -9.27 -8.60
C TYR A 78 -7.44 -10.77 -8.40
N LEU A 79 -8.35 -11.57 -8.95
CA LEU A 79 -8.26 -13.02 -8.96
C LEU A 79 -8.45 -13.51 -10.39
N ASN A 80 -7.46 -14.23 -10.93
CA ASN A 80 -7.43 -14.70 -12.31
C ASN A 80 -7.74 -13.58 -13.35
N GLY A 81 -7.23 -12.37 -13.09
CA GLY A 81 -7.46 -11.18 -13.93
C GLY A 81 -8.80 -10.46 -13.71
N GLN A 82 -9.71 -11.00 -12.89
CA GLN A 82 -10.99 -10.37 -12.57
C GLN A 82 -10.90 -9.54 -11.28
N SER A 83 -11.48 -8.34 -11.28
CA SER A 83 -11.56 -7.49 -10.09
C SER A 83 -12.60 -8.03 -9.10
N CYS A 84 -12.19 -8.18 -7.85
CA CYS A 84 -13.08 -8.53 -6.75
C CYS A 84 -13.72 -7.28 -6.13
N THR A 85 -14.93 -7.42 -5.61
CA THR A 85 -15.71 -6.39 -4.93
C THR A 85 -15.89 -6.71 -3.44
N SER A 86 -16.56 -5.84 -2.69
CA SER A 86 -16.93 -6.10 -1.28
C SER A 86 -15.74 -6.46 -0.38
N ILE A 87 -14.59 -5.82 -0.60
CA ILE A 87 -13.36 -6.08 0.15
C ILE A 87 -13.56 -5.63 1.61
N SER A 88 -13.33 -6.53 2.55
CA SER A 88 -13.40 -6.23 3.99
C SER A 88 -12.41 -7.07 4.78
N PRO A 89 -11.59 -6.47 5.66
CA PRO A 89 -11.41 -5.03 5.85
C PRO A 89 -10.60 -4.40 4.72
N THR A 90 -10.74 -3.09 4.50
CA THR A 90 -10.00 -2.32 3.49
C THR A 90 -8.65 -1.79 3.97
N SER A 91 -8.24 -2.14 5.18
CA SER A 91 -6.94 -1.74 5.74
C SER A 91 -6.36 -2.82 6.66
N VAL A 92 -5.04 -2.99 6.61
CA VAL A 92 -4.30 -3.95 7.44
C VAL A 92 -3.36 -3.20 8.38
N ALA A 93 -3.66 -3.23 9.68
CA ALA A 93 -2.82 -2.63 10.71
C ALA A 93 -1.53 -3.46 10.89
N ILE A 94 -0.46 -2.85 11.40
CA ILE A 94 0.75 -3.61 11.75
C ILE A 94 0.38 -4.62 12.83
N SER A 95 0.68 -5.89 12.56
CA SER A 95 0.48 -6.97 13.51
C SER A 95 1.37 -8.15 13.15
N SER A 96 1.80 -8.89 14.18
CA SER A 96 2.38 -10.22 14.02
C SER A 96 1.31 -11.30 13.92
N THR A 97 0.05 -10.99 14.25
CA THR A 97 -1.07 -11.91 14.13
C THR A 97 -1.67 -11.86 12.74
N PRO A 98 -2.04 -13.01 12.15
CA PRO A 98 -2.72 -13.02 10.86
C PRO A 98 -4.11 -12.39 10.94
N GLN A 99 -4.42 -11.54 9.97
CA GLN A 99 -5.72 -10.91 9.76
C GLN A 99 -6.39 -11.51 8.53
N THR A 100 -7.70 -11.72 8.59
CA THR A 100 -8.48 -12.21 7.45
C THR A 100 -9.08 -11.04 6.66
N ILE A 101 -8.92 -11.08 5.35
CA ILE A 101 -9.59 -10.22 4.37
C ILE A 101 -10.50 -11.09 3.53
N THR A 102 -11.75 -10.69 3.40
CA THR A 102 -12.71 -11.28 2.49
C THR A 102 -12.97 -10.36 1.30
N ALA A 103 -13.21 -10.94 0.13
CA ALA A 103 -13.63 -10.23 -1.06
C ALA A 103 -14.57 -11.11 -1.88
N SER A 104 -15.47 -10.51 -2.64
CA SER A 104 -16.38 -11.19 -3.55
C SER A 104 -15.79 -11.18 -4.96
N CYS A 105 -15.57 -12.34 -5.56
CA CYS A 105 -15.01 -12.47 -6.91
C CYS A 105 -15.91 -13.36 -7.77
N SER A 106 -16.11 -13.01 -9.05
CA SER A 106 -16.95 -13.78 -9.98
C SER A 106 -16.09 -14.65 -10.91
N VAL A 107 -15.32 -15.57 -10.33
CA VAL A 107 -14.43 -16.48 -11.07
C VAL A 107 -14.99 -17.90 -11.08
N SER A 108 -15.16 -18.49 -12.25
CA SER A 108 -15.50 -19.90 -12.38
C SER A 108 -14.21 -20.74 -12.41
N ALA A 109 -14.07 -21.67 -11.46
CA ALA A 109 -12.93 -22.58 -11.37
C ALA A 109 -13.34 -23.88 -10.67
N ALA A 110 -12.71 -24.99 -11.06
CA ALA A 110 -12.96 -26.29 -10.44
C ALA A 110 -12.30 -26.38 -9.05
N VAL A 111 -12.96 -27.04 -8.11
CA VAL A 111 -12.42 -27.29 -6.76
C VAL A 111 -11.10 -28.06 -6.85
N GLY A 112 -10.11 -27.66 -6.04
CA GLY A 112 -8.76 -28.23 -6.04
C GLY A 112 -7.80 -27.56 -7.01
N THR A 113 -8.27 -26.67 -7.89
CA THR A 113 -7.38 -25.88 -8.76
C THR A 113 -6.74 -24.72 -8.00
N GLN A 114 -5.67 -24.17 -8.58
CA GLN A 114 -5.00 -22.97 -8.07
C GLN A 114 -5.27 -21.79 -9.01
N LEU A 115 -5.59 -20.63 -8.44
CA LEU A 115 -5.81 -19.38 -9.15
C LEU A 115 -4.77 -18.36 -8.70
N SER A 116 -4.12 -17.71 -9.67
CA SER A 116 -3.24 -16.58 -9.37
C SER A 116 -4.05 -15.33 -9.09
N GLY A 117 -3.61 -14.52 -8.13
CA GLY A 117 -4.24 -13.24 -7.81
C GLY A 117 -3.22 -12.21 -7.35
N GLN A 118 -3.68 -10.97 -7.22
CA GLN A 118 -2.87 -9.84 -6.80
C GLN A 118 -3.68 -8.93 -5.88
N LEU A 119 -3.10 -8.57 -4.74
CA LEU A 119 -3.62 -7.55 -3.84
C LEU A 119 -2.89 -6.24 -4.14
N VAL A 120 -3.63 -5.18 -4.42
CA VAL A 120 -3.10 -3.85 -4.74
C VAL A 120 -3.40 -2.91 -3.59
N THR A 121 -2.38 -2.25 -3.07
CA THR A 121 -2.54 -1.27 -1.99
C THR A 121 -2.89 0.11 -2.54
N THR A 122 -3.36 1.01 -1.69
CA THR A 122 -3.59 2.43 -2.04
C THR A 122 -2.30 3.17 -2.38
N ALA A 123 -1.14 2.67 -1.94
CA ALA A 123 0.16 3.17 -2.35
C ALA A 123 0.60 2.67 -3.74
N GLY A 124 -0.21 1.83 -4.40
CA GLY A 124 0.08 1.27 -5.72
C GLY A 124 0.98 0.04 -5.70
N THR A 125 1.41 -0.44 -4.53
CA THR A 125 2.20 -1.66 -4.43
C THR A 125 1.33 -2.91 -4.60
N THR A 126 1.86 -3.91 -5.29
CA THR A 126 1.15 -5.15 -5.61
C THR A 126 1.77 -6.35 -4.91
N PHE A 127 0.94 -7.18 -4.28
CA PHE A 127 1.33 -8.41 -3.61
C PHE A 127 0.68 -9.61 -4.30
N PRO A 128 1.45 -10.45 -5.02
CA PRO A 128 0.91 -11.62 -5.69
C PRO A 128 0.56 -12.71 -4.66
N PHE A 129 -0.46 -13.50 -4.97
CA PHE A 129 -0.83 -14.69 -4.21
C PHE A 129 -1.35 -15.80 -5.12
N THR A 130 -1.39 -17.01 -4.57
CA THR A 130 -2.01 -18.17 -5.19
C THR A 130 -3.13 -18.66 -4.28
N ALA A 131 -4.37 -18.57 -4.75
CA ALA A 131 -5.55 -19.05 -4.05
C ALA A 131 -5.85 -20.50 -4.44
N VAL A 132 -6.14 -21.34 -3.45
CA VAL A 132 -6.65 -22.70 -3.68
C VAL A 132 -8.17 -22.63 -3.73
N VAL A 133 -8.76 -23.23 -4.77
CA VAL A 133 -10.21 -23.31 -4.92
C VAL A 133 -10.73 -24.41 -4.00
N THR A 134 -11.59 -24.06 -3.06
CA THR A 134 -12.19 -24.99 -2.09
C THR A 134 -13.70 -25.08 -2.29
N SER A 135 -14.30 -26.23 -2.02
CA SER A 135 -15.76 -26.31 -1.95
C SER A 135 -16.26 -25.40 -0.82
N SER A 136 -17.36 -24.70 -1.10
CA SER A 136 -18.13 -23.94 -0.10
C SER A 136 -18.55 -24.79 1.08
#